data_AF-A0A2H0DIR8-F1
#
_entry.id   AF-A0A2H0DIR8-F1
#
_cell.length_a   1.000
_cell.length_b   1.000
_cell.length_c   1.000
_cell.angle_alpha   90.00
_cell.angle_beta   90.00
_cell.angle_gamma   90.00
#
_symmetry.space_group_name_H-M   'P 1'
#
loop_
_entity.id
_entity.type
_entity.pdbx_description
1 polymer ?
#
loop_
_entity_poly.entity_id
_entity_poly.type
_entity_poly.pdbx_seq_one_letter_code
_entity_poly.pdbx_strand_id
1 'polypeptide(L)'
;MKRKAKRKSSKKVRFSELVRIMARLRGTNGCPWDKEQTHESLLKYLREETEETVHAVRSGDPENLAEELGDVLLQILFHSQIAAESGRFSIDDVLAILRDKLVRRHPHVFGKGKKEKISADEVVRRWKEIKAREKASK
;
A
#
# COMPACT_ATOMS: atom_id res chain seq x y z
N MET A 1 -14.55 -10.16 31.18
CA MET A 1 -13.28 -10.69 30.60
C MET A 1 -13.48 -10.95 29.11
N LYS A 2 -12.94 -10.11 28.22
CA LYS A 2 -12.96 -10.38 26.77
C LYS A 2 -11.85 -11.38 26.43
N ARG A 3 -12.22 -12.58 25.97
CA ARG A 3 -11.27 -13.61 25.50
C ARG A 3 -10.49 -13.04 24.31
N LYS A 4 -9.18 -12.81 24.47
CA LYS A 4 -8.28 -12.56 23.34
C LYS A 4 -8.22 -13.85 22.51
N ALA A 5 -8.79 -13.84 21.31
CA ALA A 5 -8.63 -14.94 20.37
C ALA A 5 -7.13 -15.19 20.14
N LYS A 6 -6.68 -16.42 20.42
CA LYS A 6 -5.27 -16.81 20.30
C LYS A 6 -4.98 -16.98 18.82
N ARG A 7 -4.32 -15.98 18.21
CA ARG A 7 -3.99 -15.97 16.77
C ARG A 7 -3.18 -17.24 16.43
N LYS A 8 -3.76 -18.16 15.66
CA LYS A 8 -3.03 -19.36 15.18
C LYS A 8 -1.80 -18.90 14.40
N SER A 9 -0.66 -19.53 14.65
CA SER A 9 0.59 -19.25 13.92
C SER A 9 0.42 -19.65 12.46
N SER A 10 0.10 -18.71 11.58
CA SER A 10 0.07 -18.97 10.14
C SER A 10 1.50 -18.99 9.57
N LYS A 11 1.70 -19.77 8.51
CA LYS A 11 2.95 -19.79 7.75
C LYS A 11 3.20 -18.40 7.19
N LYS A 12 4.42 -17.86 7.35
CA LYS A 12 4.78 -16.53 6.83
C LYS A 12 4.65 -16.52 5.31
N VAL A 13 3.71 -15.72 4.79
CA VAL A 13 3.59 -15.42 3.36
C VAL A 13 4.55 -14.28 3.01
N ARG A 14 5.32 -14.42 1.95
CA ARG A 14 6.24 -13.35 1.49
C ARG A 14 5.51 -12.46 0.49
N PHE A 15 5.73 -11.15 0.56
CA PHE A 15 5.17 -10.20 -0.42
C PHE A 15 5.54 -10.56 -1.87
N SER A 16 6.77 -11.02 -2.10
CA SER A 16 7.24 -11.50 -3.42
C SER A 16 6.44 -12.69 -3.96
N GLU A 17 5.73 -13.43 -3.10
CA GLU A 17 4.82 -14.50 -3.53
C GLU A 17 3.58 -13.92 -4.19
N LEU A 18 2.98 -12.88 -3.60
CA LEU A 18 1.81 -12.17 -4.15
C LEU A 18 2.14 -11.53 -5.51
N VAL A 19 3.31 -10.88 -5.62
CA VAL A 19 3.78 -10.30 -6.89
C VAL A 19 3.87 -11.37 -7.99
N ARG A 20 4.41 -12.55 -7.67
CA ARG A 20 4.51 -13.67 -8.63
C ARG A 20 3.15 -14.26 -8.98
N ILE A 21 2.22 -14.33 -8.03
CA ILE A 21 0.84 -14.75 -8.28
C ILE A 21 0.18 -13.78 -9.26
N MET A 22 0.26 -12.47 -9.03
CA MET A 22 -0.31 -11.46 -9.93
C MET A 22 0.29 -11.56 -11.35
N ALA A 23 1.61 -11.69 -11.47
CA ALA A 23 2.27 -11.88 -12.76
C ALA A 23 1.82 -13.17 -13.46
N ARG A 24 1.55 -14.25 -12.71
CA ARG A 24 1.03 -15.50 -13.27
C ARG A 24 -0.42 -15.35 -13.73
N LEU A 25 -1.25 -14.68 -12.93
CA LEU A 25 -2.66 -14.40 -13.23
C LEU A 25 -2.82 -13.58 -14.50
N ARG A 26 -1.93 -12.62 -14.75
CA ARG A 26 -1.93 -11.80 -15.99
C ARG A 26 -1.03 -12.32 -17.11
N GLY A 27 -0.33 -13.44 -16.89
CA GLY A 27 0.57 -14.03 -17.87
C GLY A 27 -0.15 -14.68 -19.06
N THR A 28 0.60 -15.26 -20.00
CA THR A 28 0.06 -15.89 -21.23
C THR A 28 -1.07 -16.89 -20.94
N ASN A 29 -0.85 -17.78 -19.97
CA ASN A 29 -1.80 -18.82 -19.52
C ASN A 29 -2.56 -18.40 -18.25
N GLY A 30 -2.69 -17.10 -18.04
CA GLY A 30 -3.36 -16.50 -16.89
C GLY A 30 -4.88 -16.50 -17.00
N CYS A 31 -5.53 -15.87 -16.03
CA CYS A 31 -6.96 -15.67 -15.99
C CYS A 31 -7.38 -14.67 -17.09
N PRO A 32 -8.40 -14.99 -17.93
CA PRO A 32 -8.88 -14.07 -18.96
C PRO A 32 -9.35 -12.72 -18.40
N TRP A 33 -10.09 -12.75 -17.29
CA TRP A 33 -10.59 -11.54 -16.64
C TRP A 33 -9.45 -10.68 -16.08
N ASP A 34 -8.44 -11.29 -15.47
CA ASP A 34 -7.31 -10.52 -14.94
C ASP A 34 -6.55 -9.84 -16.08
N LYS A 35 -6.39 -10.51 -17.25
CA LYS A 35 -5.66 -9.99 -18.41
C LYS A 35 -6.36 -8.81 -19.10
N GLU A 36 -7.68 -8.83 -19.18
CA GLU A 36 -8.44 -7.76 -19.86
C GLU A 36 -8.47 -6.45 -19.06
N GLN A 37 -8.12 -6.47 -17.76
CA GLN A 37 -8.17 -5.26 -16.93
C GLN A 37 -7.14 -4.20 -17.38
N THR A 38 -7.60 -2.95 -17.38
CA THR A 38 -6.80 -1.74 -17.56
C THR A 38 -6.75 -0.94 -16.27
N HIS A 39 -5.95 0.13 -16.22
CA HIS A 39 -5.98 1.03 -15.07
C HIS A 39 -7.38 1.62 -14.84
N GLU A 40 -8.07 1.98 -15.92
CA GLU A 40 -9.38 2.62 -15.88
C GLU A 40 -10.47 1.66 -15.42
N SER A 41 -10.47 0.41 -15.91
CA SER A 41 -11.49 -0.58 -15.53
C SER A 41 -11.42 -0.93 -14.04
N LEU A 42 -10.22 -0.82 -13.44
CA LEU A 42 -9.97 -1.15 -12.03
C LEU A 42 -10.32 -0.01 -11.05
N LEU A 43 -10.52 1.22 -11.53
CA LEU A 43 -10.78 2.37 -10.65
C LEU A 43 -12.06 2.21 -9.81
N LYS A 44 -13.06 1.45 -10.31
CA LYS A 44 -14.28 1.18 -9.55
C LYS A 44 -13.99 0.31 -8.32
N TYR A 45 -13.23 -0.77 -8.51
CA TYR A 45 -12.87 -1.70 -7.45
C TYR A 45 -11.99 -0.99 -6.41
N LEU A 46 -10.97 -0.25 -6.84
CA LEU A 46 -10.14 0.53 -5.90
C LEU A 46 -10.95 1.50 -5.03
N ARG A 47 -12.02 2.10 -5.56
CA ARG A 47 -12.93 2.95 -4.77
C ARG A 47 -13.76 2.12 -3.79
N GLU A 48 -14.34 1.02 -4.26
CA GLU A 48 -15.13 0.08 -3.45
C GLU A 48 -14.30 -0.43 -2.27
N GLU A 49 -13.13 -1.01 -2.49
CA GLU A 49 -12.26 -1.55 -1.43
C GLU A 49 -11.81 -0.47 -0.42
N THR A 50 -11.66 0.78 -0.88
CA THR A 50 -11.31 1.90 0.00
C THR A 50 -12.49 2.24 0.93
N GLU A 51 -13.72 2.25 0.42
CA GLU A 51 -14.91 2.50 1.22
C GLU A 51 -15.20 1.33 2.17
N GLU A 52 -14.99 0.09 1.74
CA GLU A 52 -15.12 -1.11 2.58
C GLU A 52 -14.07 -1.11 3.71
N THR A 53 -12.82 -0.72 3.41
CA THR A 53 -11.79 -0.47 4.44
C THR A 53 -12.26 0.58 5.46
N VAL A 54 -12.83 1.70 5.01
CA VAL A 54 -13.36 2.74 5.90
C VAL A 54 -14.51 2.19 6.76
N HIS A 55 -15.39 1.39 6.17
CA HIS A 55 -16.48 0.74 6.90
C HIS A 55 -15.94 -0.20 7.99
N ALA A 56 -14.98 -1.07 7.65
CA ALA A 56 -14.36 -2.02 8.58
C ALA A 56 -13.69 -1.31 9.77
N VAL A 57 -13.02 -0.18 9.54
CA VAL A 57 -12.46 0.65 10.62
C VAL A 57 -13.56 1.19 11.53
N ARG A 58 -14.67 1.68 10.95
CA ARG A 58 -15.78 2.29 11.72
C ARG A 58 -16.58 1.25 12.51
N SER A 59 -16.76 0.06 11.96
CA SER A 59 -17.44 -1.06 12.63
C SER A 59 -16.59 -1.69 13.73
N GLY A 60 -15.27 -1.43 13.74
CA GLY A 60 -14.35 -2.00 14.72
C GLY A 60 -14.13 -3.49 14.50
N ASP A 61 -14.25 -3.96 13.26
CA ASP A 61 -14.07 -5.35 12.87
C ASP A 61 -12.62 -5.58 12.38
N PRO A 62 -11.75 -6.18 13.21
CA PRO A 62 -10.36 -6.39 12.85
C PRO A 62 -10.14 -7.52 11.83
N GLU A 63 -11.09 -8.45 11.69
CA GLU A 63 -10.99 -9.54 10.72
C GLU A 63 -11.35 -8.99 9.34
N ASN A 64 -12.49 -8.30 9.24
CA ASN A 64 -12.87 -7.62 8.00
C ASN A 64 -11.82 -6.58 7.58
N LEU A 65 -11.31 -5.77 8.53
CA LEU A 65 -10.26 -4.79 8.20
C LEU A 65 -9.01 -5.44 7.59
N ALA A 66 -8.64 -6.65 8.00
CA ALA A 66 -7.50 -7.34 7.44
C ALA A 66 -7.76 -7.84 6.00
N GLU A 67 -9.01 -8.22 5.70
CA GLU A 67 -9.48 -8.60 4.36
C GLU A 67 -9.44 -7.39 3.42
N GLU A 68 -10.11 -6.28 3.78
CA GLU A 68 -10.19 -5.10 2.91
C GLU A 68 -8.83 -4.44 2.64
N LEU A 69 -7.93 -4.45 3.64
CA LEU A 69 -6.54 -3.98 3.43
C LEU A 69 -5.78 -4.88 2.45
N GLY A 70 -6.13 -6.17 2.39
CA GLY A 70 -5.66 -7.12 1.39
C GLY A 70 -6.17 -6.77 0.00
N ASP A 71 -7.44 -6.40 -0.13
CA ASP A 71 -8.05 -6.05 -1.42
C ASP A 71 -7.55 -4.69 -1.94
N VAL A 72 -7.34 -3.70 -1.08
CA VAL A 72 -6.61 -2.48 -1.46
C VAL A 72 -5.19 -2.81 -1.96
N LEU A 73 -4.50 -3.76 -1.32
CA LEU A 73 -3.18 -4.22 -1.77
C LEU A 73 -3.25 -4.96 -3.11
N LEU A 74 -4.29 -5.75 -3.35
CA LEU A 74 -4.57 -6.41 -4.63
C LEU A 74 -4.66 -5.38 -5.76
N GLN A 75 -5.38 -4.28 -5.55
CA GLN A 75 -5.48 -3.21 -6.54
C GLN A 75 -4.11 -2.56 -6.83
N ILE A 76 -3.29 -2.31 -5.81
CA ILE A 76 -1.92 -1.80 -6.00
C ILE A 76 -1.07 -2.76 -6.85
N LEU A 77 -1.18 -4.08 -6.61
CA LEU A 77 -0.47 -5.09 -7.39
C LEU A 77 -0.94 -5.14 -8.84
N PHE A 78 -2.25 -5.04 -9.09
CA PHE A 78 -2.80 -4.95 -10.45
C PHE A 78 -2.25 -3.76 -11.22
N HIS A 79 -2.36 -2.55 -10.66
CA HIS A 79 -1.85 -1.35 -11.32
C HIS A 79 -0.34 -1.43 -11.55
N SER A 80 0.42 -1.98 -10.60
CA SER A 80 1.86 -2.15 -10.76
C SER A 80 2.21 -3.17 -11.84
N GLN A 81 1.46 -4.26 -11.95
CA GLN A 81 1.66 -5.30 -12.96
C GLN A 81 1.31 -4.80 -14.37
N ILE A 82 0.19 -4.09 -14.54
CA ILE A 82 -0.20 -3.45 -15.81
C ILE A 82 0.85 -2.42 -16.27
N ALA A 83 1.39 -1.63 -15.33
CA ALA A 83 2.43 -0.66 -15.63
C ALA A 83 3.75 -1.34 -16.03
N ALA A 84 4.07 -2.49 -15.41
CA ALA A 84 5.28 -3.25 -15.74
C ALA A 84 5.17 -3.88 -17.14
N GLU A 85 4.00 -4.41 -17.50
CA GLU A 85 3.71 -4.97 -18.83
C GLU A 85 3.88 -3.94 -19.96
N SER A 86 3.67 -2.65 -19.67
CA SER A 86 3.86 -1.54 -20.62
C SER A 86 5.24 -0.87 -20.52
N GLY A 87 6.16 -1.44 -19.74
CA GLY A 87 7.52 -0.90 -19.58
C GLY A 87 7.59 0.45 -18.88
N ARG A 88 6.58 0.83 -18.09
CA ARG A 88 6.49 2.14 -17.42
C ARG A 88 7.11 2.12 -16.04
N PHE A 89 6.53 1.38 -15.11
CA PHE A 89 7.01 1.20 -13.74
C PHE A 89 6.55 -0.13 -13.18
N SER A 90 7.20 -0.61 -12.12
CA SER A 90 6.92 -1.86 -11.45
C SER A 90 6.52 -1.66 -9.99
N ILE A 91 6.18 -2.75 -9.31
CA ILE A 91 5.94 -2.71 -7.86
C ILE A 91 7.19 -2.27 -7.09
N ASP A 92 8.39 -2.60 -7.57
CA ASP A 92 9.64 -2.18 -6.92
C ASP A 92 9.83 -0.67 -6.97
N ASP A 93 9.42 -0.03 -8.06
CA ASP A 93 9.42 1.43 -8.19
C ASP A 93 8.43 2.08 -7.22
N VAL A 94 7.22 1.52 -7.11
CA VAL A 94 6.20 1.99 -6.14
C VAL A 94 6.74 1.89 -4.71
N LEU A 95 7.37 0.77 -4.36
CA LEU A 95 7.97 0.54 -3.05
C LEU A 95 9.14 1.49 -2.79
N ALA A 96 10.02 1.71 -3.76
CA ALA A 96 11.15 2.63 -3.65
C ALA A 96 10.67 4.07 -3.43
N ILE A 97 9.70 4.53 -4.24
CA ILE A 97 9.09 5.85 -4.12
C ILE A 97 8.45 6.03 -2.73
N LEU A 98 7.73 5.03 -2.23
CA LEU A 98 7.11 5.08 -0.91
C LEU A 98 8.17 5.10 0.21
N ARG A 99 9.15 4.19 0.17
CA ARG A 99 10.27 4.12 1.13
C ARG A 99 10.97 5.47 1.24
N ASP A 100 11.39 6.03 0.11
CA ASP A 100 12.17 7.27 0.08
C ASP A 100 11.34 8.46 0.57
N LYS A 101 10.04 8.49 0.23
CA LYS A 101 9.09 9.47 0.75
C LYS A 101 8.95 9.36 2.27
N LEU A 102 8.80 8.15 2.82
CA LEU A 102 8.65 7.94 4.26
C LEU A 102 9.92 8.33 5.02
N VAL A 103 11.10 7.94 4.55
CA VAL A 103 12.37 8.30 5.19
C VAL A 103 12.58 9.82 5.17
N ARG A 104 12.44 10.43 3.99
CA ARG A 104 12.70 11.86 3.78
C ARG A 104 11.74 12.77 4.55
N ARG A 105 10.48 12.36 4.71
CA ARG A 105 9.47 13.15 5.45
C ARG A 105 9.44 12.89 6.96
N HIS A 106 10.25 11.95 7.45
CA HIS A 106 10.44 11.70 8.89
C HIS A 106 11.90 11.89 9.34
N PRO A 107 12.50 13.08 9.14
CA PRO A 107 13.88 13.33 9.55
C PRO A 107 14.08 13.22 11.07
N HIS A 108 13.03 13.43 11.87
CA HIS A 108 13.05 13.23 13.31
C HIS A 108 13.20 11.76 13.73
N VAL A 109 12.88 10.81 12.84
CA VAL A 109 13.07 9.37 13.05
C VAL A 109 14.35 8.85 12.39
N PHE A 110 14.61 9.26 11.13
CA PHE A 110 15.68 8.68 10.29
C PHE A 110 16.89 9.60 10.06
N GLY A 111 16.88 10.83 10.57
CA GLY A 111 17.99 11.76 10.44
C GLY A 111 19.23 11.29 11.20
N LYS A 112 20.41 11.72 10.74
CA LYS A 112 21.71 11.38 11.37
C LYS A 112 21.97 12.09 12.71
N GLY A 113 21.06 12.94 13.17
CA GLY A 113 21.15 13.68 14.43
C GLY A 113 20.63 12.90 15.65
N LYS A 114 20.64 13.52 16.82
CA LYS A 114 19.98 12.97 18.01
C LYS A 114 18.49 12.79 17.71
N LYS A 115 17.91 11.67 18.15
CA LYS A 115 16.46 11.44 18.04
C LYS A 115 15.70 12.60 18.68
N GLU A 116 14.93 13.31 17.86
CA GLU A 116 14.13 14.44 18.31
C GLU A 116 12.81 13.92 18.88
N LYS A 117 12.52 14.24 20.15
CA LYS A 117 11.19 14.05 20.72
C LYS A 117 10.34 15.26 20.35
N ILE A 118 9.45 15.09 19.37
CA ILE A 118 8.54 16.14 18.89
C ILE A 118 7.09 15.69 19.03
N SER A 119 6.17 16.65 19.19
CA SER A 119 4.73 16.37 19.29
C SER A 119 4.14 15.93 17.94
N ALA A 120 2.98 15.28 17.97
CA ALA A 120 2.27 14.88 16.75
C ALA A 120 1.93 16.08 15.86
N ASP A 121 1.50 17.21 16.44
CA ASP A 121 1.21 18.44 15.69
C ASP A 121 2.45 18.98 14.97
N GLU A 122 3.60 18.93 15.65
CA GLU A 122 4.88 19.33 15.07
C GLU A 122 5.30 18.39 13.92
N VAL A 123 5.05 17.07 14.04
CA VAL A 123 5.25 16.11 12.95
C VAL A 123 4.38 16.48 11.75
N VAL A 124 3.10 16.78 11.96
CA VAL A 124 2.17 17.16 10.88
C VAL A 124 2.61 18.46 10.19
N ARG A 125 3.04 19.46 10.97
CA ARG A 125 3.55 20.73 10.44
C ARG A 125 4.78 20.50 9.55
N ARG A 126 5.79 19.78 10.06
CA ARG A 126 7.01 19.45 9.30
C ARG A 126 6.71 18.64 8.04
N TRP A 127 5.79 17.68 8.13
CA TRP A 127 5.36 16.90 6.96
C TRP A 127 4.79 17.79 5.85
N LYS A 128 3.91 18.75 6.20
CA LYS A 128 3.34 19.71 5.25
C LYS A 128 4.42 20.60 4.63
N GLU A 129 5.37 21.09 5.42
CA GLU A 129 6.49 21.93 4.94
C GLU A 129 7.40 21.17 3.97
N ILE A 130 7.80 19.95 4.32
CA ILE A 130 8.61 19.11 3.43
C ILE A 130 7.84 18.85 2.14
N LYS A 131 6.56 18.45 2.22
CA LYS A 131 5.69 18.25 1.05
C LYS A 131 5.58 19.50 0.16
N ALA A 132 5.53 20.70 0.74
CA ALA A 132 5.47 21.95 -0.02
C ALA A 132 6.78 22.22 -0.78
N ARG A 133 7.93 22.04 -0.12
CA ARG A 133 9.25 22.19 -0.77
C ARG A 133 9.43 21.22 -1.93
N GLU A 134 9.00 19.96 -1.76
CA GLU A 134 9.06 18.94 -2.82
C GLU A 134 8.24 19.28 -4.07
N LYS A 135 7.13 20.01 -3.90
CA LYS A 135 6.31 20.46 -5.01
C LYS A 135 6.92 21.65 -5.74
N ALA A 136 7.64 22.52 -5.02
CA ALA A 136 8.32 23.67 -5.60
C ALA A 136 9.60 23.29 -6.37
N SER A 137 10.17 22.11 -6.08
CA SER A 137 11.37 21.57 -6.75
C SER A 137 11.05 20.62 -7.91
N LYS A 138 9.79 20.51 -8.32
CA LYS A 138 9.31 19.68 -9.44
C LYS A 138 8.77 20.59 -10.54
#